data_AF-A0A961IJE6-F1
#
_entry.id   AF-A0A961IJE6-F1
#
_cell.length_a   1.000
_cell.length_b   1.000
_cell.length_c   1.000
_cell.angle_alpha   90.00
_cell.angle_beta   90.00
_cell.angle_gamma   90.00
#
_symmetry.space_group_name_H-M   'P 1'
#
loop_
_entity.id
_entity.type
_entity.pdbx_description
1 polymer ?
#
loop_
_entity_poly.entity_id
_entity_poly.type
_entity_poly.pdbx_seq_one_letter_code
_entity_poly.pdbx_strand_id
1 'polypeptide(L)'
;MKKSLIVLGAILLLALFAGNCKEAVAVSCTDSVKKLDNQESSFAVKCPANCTSGSVWGTDTYTSDSAICMAAVHAGVITAAEGGEVTVTKAAGESSYNGSQRNGVSTSNWGSYDSSFTVK
;
A
#
# COMPACT_ATOMS: atom_id res chain seq x y z
N MET A 1 38.41 -52.21 -4.93
CA MET A 1 37.26 -51.91 -4.03
C MET A 1 37.73 -50.92 -2.97
N LYS A 2 36.90 -49.91 -2.67
CA LYS A 2 37.04 -48.81 -1.69
C LYS A 2 37.42 -47.44 -2.27
N LYS A 3 36.36 -46.83 -2.82
CA LYS A 3 35.84 -45.46 -2.62
C LYS A 3 36.70 -44.28 -3.10
N SER A 4 36.38 -43.84 -4.31
CA SER A 4 36.63 -42.48 -4.80
C SER A 4 36.08 -41.45 -3.82
N LEU A 5 36.95 -40.58 -3.31
CA LEU A 5 36.59 -39.34 -2.65
C LEU A 5 36.83 -38.23 -3.68
N ILE A 6 35.77 -37.87 -4.41
CA ILE A 6 35.79 -36.67 -5.25
C ILE A 6 35.66 -35.49 -4.28
N VAL A 7 36.73 -34.72 -4.13
CA VAL A 7 36.69 -33.40 -3.51
C VAL A 7 35.96 -32.47 -4.50
N LEU A 8 34.63 -32.46 -4.45
CA LEU A 8 33.79 -31.40 -5.04
C LEU A 8 33.73 -30.23 -4.05
N GLY A 9 34.89 -29.61 -3.85
CA GLY A 9 34.99 -28.33 -3.17
C GLY A 9 34.59 -27.20 -4.12
N ALA A 10 33.67 -26.35 -3.65
CA ALA A 10 33.47 -24.98 -4.11
C ALA A 10 32.91 -24.74 -5.54
N ILE A 11 31.64 -25.10 -5.76
CA ILE A 11 30.71 -24.11 -6.32
C ILE A 11 29.65 -23.91 -5.28
N LEU A 12 29.94 -22.91 -4.45
CA LEU A 12 29.03 -22.18 -3.61
C LEU A 12 27.83 -21.73 -4.47
N LEU A 13 26.79 -22.57 -4.57
CA LEU A 13 25.45 -22.09 -4.88
C LEU A 13 24.94 -21.31 -3.65
N LEU A 14 25.62 -20.19 -3.35
CA LEU A 14 24.94 -18.98 -2.94
C LEU A 14 24.16 -18.53 -4.19
N ALA A 15 23.09 -19.27 -4.49
CA ALA A 15 21.95 -18.61 -5.10
C ALA A 15 21.62 -17.50 -4.10
N LEU A 16 22.08 -16.30 -4.45
CA LEU A 16 21.55 -15.07 -3.92
C LEU A 16 20.05 -15.24 -4.10
N PHE A 17 19.33 -15.57 -3.03
CA PHE A 17 17.96 -15.15 -2.95
C PHE A 17 18.07 -13.64 -2.93
N ALA A 18 18.13 -13.04 -4.12
CA ALA A 18 17.70 -11.69 -4.34
C ALA A 18 16.29 -11.71 -3.78
N GLY A 19 16.16 -11.28 -2.51
CA GLY A 19 14.88 -11.09 -1.88
C GLY A 19 14.06 -10.32 -2.88
N ASN A 20 12.82 -10.76 -3.09
CA ASN A 20 11.91 -10.12 -4.03
C ASN A 20 11.72 -8.68 -3.53
N CYS A 21 12.56 -7.76 -3.99
CA CYS A 21 12.41 -6.33 -3.73
C CYS A 21 11.18 -5.93 -4.56
N LYS A 22 9.99 -6.11 -3.98
CA LYS A 22 8.74 -5.69 -4.60
C LYS A 22 8.74 -4.17 -4.57
N GLU A 23 8.95 -3.57 -5.72
CA GLU A 23 9.02 -2.11 -5.86
C GLU A 23 7.65 -1.48 -5.63
N ALA A 24 7.65 -0.22 -5.17
CA ALA A 24 6.43 0.53 -4.93
C ALA A 24 5.69 0.79 -6.25
N VAL A 25 4.38 0.51 -6.26
CA VAL A 25 3.53 0.75 -7.42
C VAL A 25 3.30 2.25 -7.58
N ALA A 26 3.76 2.85 -8.67
CA ALA A 26 3.47 4.24 -8.97
C ALA A 26 1.96 4.42 -9.25
N VAL A 27 1.33 5.37 -8.55
CA VAL A 27 -0.10 5.65 -8.66
C VAL A 27 -0.35 7.11 -9.05
N SER A 28 -1.53 7.40 -9.56
CA SER A 28 -2.05 8.76 -9.72
C SER A 28 -2.87 9.18 -8.50
N CYS A 29 -3.15 10.48 -8.36
CA CYS A 29 -3.86 11.02 -7.19
C CYS A 29 -5.27 10.44 -6.98
N THR A 30 -5.90 9.90 -8.02
CA THR A 30 -7.27 9.35 -7.98
C THR A 30 -7.29 7.83 -7.99
N ASP A 31 -6.14 7.16 -7.95
CA ASP A 31 -6.10 5.71 -7.86
C ASP A 31 -6.49 5.24 -6.46
N SER A 32 -7.24 4.13 -6.46
CA SER A 32 -7.77 3.49 -5.27
C SER A 32 -7.32 2.04 -5.21
N VAL A 33 -7.46 1.42 -4.05
CA VAL A 33 -7.07 0.02 -3.83
C VAL A 33 -7.86 -0.92 -4.74
N LYS A 34 -9.09 -0.56 -5.15
CA LYS A 34 -9.87 -1.31 -6.13
C LYS A 34 -9.15 -1.51 -7.47
N LYS A 35 -8.36 -0.54 -7.93
CA LYS A 35 -7.57 -0.67 -9.17
C LYS A 35 -6.33 -1.55 -9.00
N LEU A 36 -5.98 -1.88 -7.75
CA LEU A 36 -4.78 -2.62 -7.34
C LEU A 36 -5.18 -3.94 -6.63
N ASP A 37 -6.33 -4.49 -7.00
CA ASP A 37 -6.88 -5.75 -6.47
C ASP A 37 -5.93 -6.94 -6.67
N ASN A 38 -5.15 -6.96 -7.75
CA ASN A 38 -4.13 -7.97 -8.06
C ASN A 38 -2.85 -7.89 -7.19
N GLN A 39 -2.73 -6.89 -6.32
CA GLN A 39 -1.61 -6.82 -5.36
C GLN A 39 -1.81 -7.76 -4.17
N GLU A 40 -0.74 -8.00 -3.42
CA GLU A 40 -0.79 -8.74 -2.14
C GLU A 40 -1.68 -8.02 -1.11
N SER A 41 -1.87 -8.65 0.06
CA SER A 41 -2.59 -8.04 1.19
C SER A 41 -1.93 -6.76 1.72
N SER A 42 -0.61 -6.62 1.55
CA SER A 42 0.14 -5.40 1.86
C SER A 42 1.15 -5.11 0.76
N PHE A 43 1.21 -3.87 0.30
CA PHE A 43 2.09 -3.44 -0.79
C PHE A 43 2.40 -1.95 -0.68
N ALA A 44 3.55 -1.53 -1.21
CA ALA A 44 3.93 -0.14 -1.27
C ALA A 44 3.37 0.52 -2.54
N VAL A 45 2.94 1.77 -2.42
CA VAL A 45 2.61 2.64 -3.55
C VAL A 45 3.44 3.91 -3.50
N LYS A 46 3.69 4.52 -4.66
CA LYS A 46 4.37 5.81 -4.77
C LYS A 46 3.38 6.87 -5.22
N CYS A 47 3.02 7.76 -4.30
CA CYS A 47 2.16 8.91 -4.54
C CYS A 47 2.96 10.08 -5.13
N PRO A 48 2.43 10.73 -6.18
CA PRO A 48 3.06 11.91 -6.76
C PRO A 48 2.86 13.12 -5.84
N ALA A 49 3.71 14.11 -6.02
CA ALA A 49 3.57 15.42 -5.39
C ALA A 49 2.31 16.14 -5.90
N ASN A 50 1.78 17.05 -5.07
CA ASN A 50 0.64 17.93 -5.33
C ASN A 50 -0.71 17.23 -5.54
N CYS A 51 -0.94 16.10 -4.88
CA CYS A 51 -2.27 15.50 -4.85
C CYS A 51 -3.25 16.32 -4.01
N THR A 52 -4.28 16.84 -4.66
CA THR A 52 -5.33 17.69 -4.05
C THR A 52 -6.74 17.24 -4.42
N SER A 53 -6.87 16.12 -5.12
CA SER A 53 -8.14 15.61 -5.66
C SER A 53 -8.32 14.13 -5.34
N GLY A 54 -9.58 13.72 -5.23
CA GLY A 54 -9.96 12.35 -4.91
C GLY A 54 -10.85 12.29 -3.67
N SER A 55 -11.92 11.51 -3.76
CA SER A 55 -12.82 11.26 -2.63
C SER A 55 -12.19 10.27 -1.66
N VAL A 56 -12.42 10.50 -0.36
CA VAL A 56 -11.96 9.63 0.71
C VAL A 56 -13.08 9.46 1.72
N TRP A 57 -13.31 8.22 2.13
CA TRP A 57 -14.32 7.86 3.11
C TRP A 57 -13.69 7.14 4.30
N GLY A 58 -14.04 7.56 5.51
CA GLY A 58 -13.51 6.99 6.74
C GLY A 58 -12.28 7.69 7.30
N THR A 59 -11.76 7.12 8.39
CA THR A 59 -10.66 7.63 9.20
C THR A 59 -9.90 6.45 9.76
N ASP A 60 -8.59 6.40 9.50
CA ASP A 60 -7.67 5.31 9.86
C ASP A 60 -7.96 3.97 9.14
N THR A 61 -9.24 3.61 8.96
CA THR A 61 -9.74 2.64 7.99
C THR A 61 -10.53 3.37 6.89
N TYR A 62 -10.17 3.15 5.63
CA TYR A 62 -10.76 3.80 4.47
C TYR A 62 -11.45 2.78 3.56
N THR A 63 -12.56 3.15 2.91
CA THR A 63 -13.20 2.27 1.90
C THR A 63 -12.24 2.03 0.73
N SER A 64 -12.23 0.83 0.14
CA SER A 64 -11.26 0.46 -0.90
C SER A 64 -11.33 1.28 -2.20
N ASP A 65 -12.39 2.05 -2.42
CA ASP A 65 -12.53 3.01 -3.51
C ASP A 65 -12.02 4.42 -3.19
N SER A 66 -11.58 4.69 -1.97
CA SER A 66 -10.95 5.97 -1.60
C SER A 66 -9.63 6.18 -2.35
N ALA A 67 -9.33 7.44 -2.66
CA ALA A 67 -8.04 7.84 -3.24
C ALA A 67 -6.90 7.58 -2.23
N ILE A 68 -5.94 6.72 -2.61
CA ILE A 68 -4.88 6.24 -1.69
C ILE A 68 -4.03 7.41 -1.19
N CYS A 69 -3.61 8.30 -2.08
CA CYS A 69 -2.73 9.41 -1.72
C CYS A 69 -3.42 10.43 -0.81
N MET A 70 -4.71 10.71 -1.04
CA MET A 70 -5.47 11.60 -0.16
C MET A 70 -5.74 10.97 1.21
N ALA A 71 -5.97 9.65 1.27
CA ALA A 71 -6.07 8.92 2.53
C ALA A 71 -4.73 8.94 3.31
N ALA A 72 -3.60 8.83 2.61
CA ALA A 72 -2.27 8.92 3.20
C ALA A 72 -1.95 10.32 3.75
N VAL A 73 -2.32 11.38 3.02
CA VAL A 73 -2.23 12.76 3.53
C VAL A 73 -3.13 12.94 4.75
N HIS A 74 -4.39 12.50 4.67
CA HIS A 74 -5.32 12.56 5.79
C HIS A 74 -4.77 11.85 7.05
N ALA A 75 -4.18 10.66 6.87
CA ALA A 75 -3.53 9.91 7.94
C ALA A 75 -2.23 10.55 8.46
N GLY A 76 -1.66 11.51 7.74
CA GLY A 76 -0.39 12.16 8.09
C GLY A 76 0.84 11.34 7.74
N VAL A 77 0.71 10.33 6.87
CA VAL A 77 1.81 9.49 6.40
C VAL A 77 2.72 10.26 5.44
N ILE A 78 2.11 11.09 4.59
CA ILE A 78 2.81 11.96 3.62
C ILE A 78 2.20 13.36 3.63
N THR A 79 2.89 14.33 3.04
CA THR A 79 2.30 15.64 2.74
C THR A 79 1.78 15.68 1.30
N ALA A 80 0.73 16.46 1.04
CA ALA A 80 0.21 16.65 -0.31
C ALA A 80 1.26 17.27 -1.24
N ALA A 81 2.10 18.18 -0.73
CA ALA A 81 3.11 18.88 -1.50
C ALA A 81 4.24 17.96 -1.99
N GLU A 82 4.68 17.02 -1.17
CA GLU A 82 5.83 16.17 -1.47
C GLU A 82 5.43 14.83 -2.10
N GLY A 83 4.22 14.34 -1.83
CA GLY A 83 3.86 12.97 -2.11
C GLY A 83 4.71 12.01 -1.26
N GLY A 84 4.94 10.79 -1.73
CA GLY A 84 5.75 9.85 -0.95
C GLY A 84 5.45 8.40 -1.23
N GLU A 85 6.28 7.53 -0.66
CA GLU A 85 5.95 6.11 -0.60
C GLU A 85 4.98 5.87 0.56
N VAL A 86 3.97 5.05 0.33
CA VAL A 86 2.94 4.71 1.32
C VAL A 86 2.76 3.21 1.33
N THR A 87 2.77 2.60 2.50
CA THR A 87 2.39 1.19 2.65
C THR A 87 0.89 1.09 2.76
N VAL A 88 0.26 0.37 1.83
CA VAL A 88 -1.17 0.07 1.83
C VAL A 88 -1.37 -1.34 2.37
N THR A 89 -2.29 -1.51 3.31
CA THR A 89 -2.74 -2.83 3.79
C THR A 89 -4.23 -2.99 3.53
N LYS A 90 -4.60 -4.00 2.72
CA LYS A 90 -5.99 -4.40 2.45
C LYS A 90 -6.63 -4.94 3.72
N ALA A 91 -7.88 -4.58 3.95
CA ALA A 91 -8.67 -5.02 5.10
C ALA A 91 -10.10 -5.41 4.67
N ALA A 92 -10.76 -6.19 5.52
CA ALA A 92 -12.18 -6.48 5.35
C ALA A 92 -13.01 -5.20 5.48
N GLY A 93 -14.16 -5.17 4.80
CA GLY A 93 -15.10 -4.07 4.88
C GLY A 93 -15.75 -3.90 6.25
N GLU A 94 -16.09 -2.65 6.59
CA GLU A 94 -16.85 -2.29 7.78
C GLU A 94 -18.32 -1.92 7.46
N SER A 95 -19.18 -2.00 8.47
CA SER A 95 -20.60 -1.63 8.36
C SER A 95 -20.85 -0.12 8.36
N SER A 96 -19.86 0.67 8.78
CA SER A 96 -19.90 2.13 8.80
C SER A 96 -18.49 2.70 8.88
N TYR A 97 -18.28 3.87 8.28
CA TYR A 97 -17.03 4.61 8.31
C TYR A 97 -17.32 6.04 8.75
N ASN A 98 -16.56 6.51 9.74
CA ASN A 98 -16.65 7.89 10.22
C ASN A 98 -15.61 8.75 9.50
N GLY A 99 -16.08 9.76 8.77
CA GLY A 99 -15.23 10.80 8.21
C GLY A 99 -14.72 11.74 9.30
N SER A 100 -13.59 12.38 9.03
CA SER A 100 -13.03 13.41 9.90
C SER A 100 -12.23 14.43 9.10
N GLN A 101 -11.66 15.42 9.79
CA GLN A 101 -10.75 16.38 9.20
C GLN A 101 -9.40 16.28 9.91
N ARG A 102 -8.36 15.89 9.16
CA ARG A 102 -6.98 15.74 9.65
C ARG A 102 -6.01 16.18 8.56
N ASN A 103 -4.90 16.79 8.96
CA ASN A 103 -3.79 17.15 8.05
C ASN A 103 -4.24 17.94 6.80
N GLY A 104 -5.25 18.81 6.94
CA GLY A 104 -5.77 19.63 5.84
C GLY A 104 -6.68 18.89 4.84
N VAL A 105 -7.00 17.62 5.08
CA VAL A 105 -7.91 16.81 4.27
C VAL A 105 -9.19 16.54 5.07
N SER A 106 -10.35 16.65 4.42
CA SER A 106 -11.64 16.24 4.97
C SER A 106 -12.11 14.97 4.28
N THR A 107 -12.49 13.96 5.06
CA THR A 107 -13.07 12.71 4.58
C THR A 107 -14.56 12.66 4.90
N SER A 108 -15.31 11.85 4.14
CA SER A 108 -16.75 11.70 4.32
C SER A 108 -17.11 10.47 5.14
N ASN A 109 -18.27 10.52 5.81
CA ASN A 109 -18.89 9.32 6.35
C ASN A 109 -19.29 8.37 5.22
N TRP A 110 -19.33 7.09 5.53
CA TRP A 110 -19.92 6.09 4.64
C TRP A 110 -20.63 4.99 5.44
N GLY A 111 -21.58 4.31 4.79
CA GLY A 111 -22.27 3.16 5.36
C GLY A 111 -21.48 1.87 5.17
N SER A 112 -22.19 0.76 5.00
CA SER A 112 -21.57 -0.54 4.76
C SER A 112 -20.81 -0.55 3.44
N TYR A 113 -19.64 -1.20 3.44
CA TYR A 113 -18.84 -1.40 2.24
C TYR A 113 -18.07 -2.72 2.31
N ASP A 114 -17.80 -3.35 1.18
CA ASP A 114 -17.32 -4.75 1.15
C ASP A 114 -15.82 -4.91 1.46
N SER A 115 -15.03 -3.83 1.34
CA SER A 115 -13.58 -3.89 1.54
C SER A 115 -12.99 -2.55 1.95
N SER A 116 -11.89 -2.61 2.69
CA SER A 116 -11.22 -1.42 3.23
C SER A 116 -9.72 -1.48 3.01
N PHE A 117 -9.03 -0.41 3.39
CA PHE A 117 -7.59 -0.41 3.56
C PHE A 117 -7.15 0.55 4.67
N THR A 118 -5.92 0.34 5.14
CA THR A 118 -5.19 1.25 6.01
C THR A 118 -3.88 1.66 5.34
N VAL A 119 -3.28 2.75 5.81
CA VAL A 119 -2.03 3.32 5.27
C VAL A 119 -1.02 3.54 6.39
N LYS A 120 0.27 3.32 6.11
CA LYS A 120 1.40 3.54 7.00
C LYS A 120 2.63 4.05 6.26
#